data_AF-A0A537EEA4-F1
#
_entry.id   AF-A0A537EEA4-F1
#
_cell.length_a   1.000
_cell.length_b   1.000
_cell.length_c   1.000
_cell.angle_alpha   90.00
_cell.angle_beta   90.00
_cell.angle_gamma   90.00
#
_symmetry.space_group_name_H-M   'P 1'
#
loop_
_entity.id
_entity.type
_entity.pdbx_description
1 polymer ?
#
loop_
_entity_poly.entity_id
_entity_poly.type
_entity_poly.pdbx_seq_one_letter_code
_entity_poly.pdbx_strand_id
1 'polypeptide(L)'
;MEQLRPDTLENLATSYSLGSAIQSGKSARGAHYVVYRLRTPRGDFALLKPRPLSINESYGTSLLEELRRANRIFHHLARHGFPAPAPLLTSAGSTIVTINGEHYAVYPYVHGRAM
;
A
#
# COMPACT_ATOMS: atom_id res chain seq x y z
N MET A 1 18.37 2.29 4.68
CA MET A 1 17.24 2.65 3.79
C MET A 1 16.50 1.37 3.49
N GLU A 2 15.19 1.30 3.72
CA GLU A 2 14.41 0.10 3.40
C GLU A 2 13.95 0.20 1.94
N GLN A 3 14.52 -0.65 1.09
CA GLN A 3 14.16 -0.78 -0.32
C GLN A 3 13.39 -2.09 -0.51
N LEU A 4 12.37 -2.04 -1.36
CA LEU A 4 11.67 -3.25 -1.79
C LEU A 4 12.64 -4.10 -2.63
N ARG A 5 12.58 -5.41 -2.43
CA ARG A 5 13.36 -6.33 -3.26
C ARG A 5 12.85 -6.28 -4.72
N PRO A 6 13.72 -6.44 -5.73
CA PRO A 6 13.31 -6.40 -7.14
C PRO A 6 12.17 -7.37 -7.48
N ASP A 7 12.24 -8.60 -6.96
CA ASP A 7 11.20 -9.63 -7.11
C ASP A 7 9.86 -9.19 -6.51
N THR A 8 9.88 -8.47 -5.40
CA THR A 8 8.67 -7.94 -4.76
C THR A 8 8.06 -6.82 -5.61
N LEU A 9 8.88 -5.93 -6.18
CA LEU A 9 8.43 -4.88 -7.10
C LEU A 9 7.79 -5.46 -8.37
N GLU A 10 8.40 -6.47 -8.97
CA GLU A 10 7.87 -7.15 -10.16
C GLU A 10 6.54 -7.85 -9.87
N ASN A 11 6.45 -8.54 -8.74
CA ASN A 11 5.21 -9.19 -8.30
C ASN A 11 4.09 -8.17 -8.04
N LEU A 12 4.41 -7.02 -7.44
CA LEU A 12 3.46 -5.91 -7.22
C LEU A 12 2.99 -5.33 -8.56
N ALA A 13 3.93 -5.03 -9.45
CA ALA A 13 3.66 -4.52 -10.80
C ALA A 13 2.70 -5.43 -11.56
N THR A 14 2.98 -6.73 -11.54
CA THR A 14 2.16 -7.76 -12.20
C THR A 14 0.79 -7.88 -11.55
N SER A 15 0.74 -7.99 -10.22
CA SER A 15 -0.50 -8.23 -9.47
C SER A 15 -1.52 -7.10 -9.62
N TYR A 16 -1.06 -5.85 -9.66
CA TYR A 16 -1.92 -4.67 -9.82
C TYR A 16 -1.96 -4.13 -11.26
N SER A 17 -1.39 -4.87 -12.21
CA SER A 17 -1.29 -4.46 -13.62
C SER A 17 -0.67 -3.06 -13.83
N LEU A 18 0.32 -2.67 -13.02
CA LEU A 18 0.86 -1.31 -13.02
C LEU A 18 1.82 -1.03 -14.18
N GLY A 19 2.27 -2.06 -14.90
CA GLY A 19 3.44 -1.98 -15.77
C GLY A 19 4.74 -1.99 -14.95
N SER A 20 5.89 -1.76 -15.59
CA SER A 20 7.18 -1.74 -14.88
C SER A 20 7.17 -0.70 -13.75
N ALA A 21 7.45 -1.15 -12.53
CA ALA A 21 7.41 -0.31 -11.34
C ALA A 21 8.81 -0.11 -10.75
N ILE A 22 9.14 1.15 -10.44
CA ILE A 22 10.34 1.50 -9.69
C ILE A 22 9.96 2.14 -8.36
N GLN A 23 10.69 1.82 -7.28
CA GLN A 23 10.58 2.58 -6.04
C GLN A 23 11.26 3.95 -6.23
N SER A 24 10.51 5.02 -6.03
CA SER A 24 11.02 6.39 -6.17
C SER A 24 11.19 7.04 -4.78
N GLY A 25 12.40 7.51 -4.49
CA GLY A 25 12.70 8.26 -3.27
C GLY A 25 12.75 7.42 -1.99
N LYS A 26 12.73 8.11 -0.85
CA LYS A 26 12.76 7.49 0.49
C LYS A 26 11.36 7.00 0.87
N SER A 27 11.28 5.86 1.53
CA SER A 27 10.05 5.40 2.16
C SER A 27 9.68 6.30 3.34
N ALA A 28 8.38 6.56 3.50
CA ALA A 28 7.84 7.25 4.67
C ALA A 28 7.49 6.22 5.73
N ARG A 29 7.97 6.43 6.96
CA ARG A 29 7.70 5.53 8.09
C ARG A 29 6.69 6.17 9.01
N GLY A 30 5.49 5.62 9.04
CA GLY A 30 4.48 5.91 10.05
C GLY A 30 4.55 4.90 11.20
N ALA A 31 3.68 5.10 12.18
CA ALA A 31 3.51 4.19 13.32
C ALA A 31 3.05 2.79 12.85
N HIS A 32 2.01 2.75 12.02
CA HIS A 32 1.39 1.49 11.57
C HIS A 32 1.93 0.96 10.23
N TYR A 33 2.50 1.84 9.40
CA TYR A 33 2.84 1.50 8.01
C TYR A 33 4.20 2.05 7.60
N VAL A 34 4.87 1.31 6.70
CA VAL A 34 5.85 1.90 5.78
C VAL A 34 5.14 2.17 4.46
N VAL A 35 5.32 3.38 3.94
CA VAL A 35 4.77 3.80 2.65
C VAL A 35 5.90 3.99 1.65
N TYR A 36 5.79 3.35 0.50
CA TYR A 36 6.71 3.51 -0.62
C TYR A 36 6.00 4.20 -1.77
N ARG A 37 6.70 5.10 -2.47
CA ARG A 37 6.21 5.65 -3.73
C ARG A 37 6.69 4.77 -4.87
N LEU A 38 5.75 4.25 -5.65
CA LEU A 38 6.02 3.53 -6.89
C LEU A 38 5.78 4.46 -8.07
N ARG A 39 6.74 4.52 -9.00
CA ARG A 39 6.56 5.22 -10.28
C ARG A 39 6.48 4.18 -11.39
N THR A 40 5.52 4.38 -12.27
CA THR A 40 5.18 3.44 -13.35
C THR A 40 4.78 4.22 -14.60
N PRO A 41 4.76 3.58 -15.79
CA PRO A 41 4.19 4.19 -16.99
C PRO A 41 2.71 4.59 -16.85
N ARG A 42 1.98 4.00 -15.91
CA ARG A 42 0.55 4.28 -15.65
C ARG A 42 0.32 5.39 -14.62
N GLY A 43 1.39 5.93 -14.04
CA GLY A 43 1.33 6.97 -13.02
C GLY A 43 2.10 6.61 -11.75
N ASP A 44 1.94 7.47 -10.74
CA ASP A 44 2.53 7.29 -9.42
C ASP A 44 1.54 6.64 -8.46
N PHE A 45 2.03 5.71 -7.65
CA PHE A 45 1.25 4.96 -6.68
C PHE A 45 1.90 4.99 -5.30
N ALA A 46 1.09 4.88 -4.25
CA ALA A 46 1.52 4.65 -2.88
C ALA A 46 1.33 3.17 -2.54
N LEU A 47 2.41 2.50 -2.14
CA LEU A 47 2.39 1.15 -1.60
C LEU A 47 2.40 1.23 -0.08
N LEU A 48 1.38 0.68 0.57
CA LEU A 48 1.31 0.53 2.02
C LEU A 48 1.74 -0.88 2.42
N LYS A 49 2.72 -0.95 3.33
CA LYS A 49 3.16 -2.17 4.02
C LYS A 49 2.93 -2.00 5.52
N PRO A 50 2.07 -2.79 6.17
CA PRO A 50 1.84 -2.73 7.61
C PRO A 50 3.10 -3.18 8.34
N ARG A 51 3.36 -2.56 9.48
CA ARG A 51 4.47 -2.92 10.37
C ARG A 51 3.92 -3.68 11.57
N PRO A 52 4.64 -4.70 12.07
CA PRO A 52 4.35 -5.22 13.39
C PRO A 52 4.51 -4.06 14.39
N LEU A 53 3.40 -3.67 15.01
CA LEU A 53 3.47 -2.81 16.19
C LEU A 53 4.09 -3.63 17.33
N SER A 54 4.61 -2.94 18.33
CA SER A 54 4.95 -3.55 19.62
C SER A 54 3.80 -4.46 20.07
N ILE A 55 4.08 -5.63 20.66
CA ILE A 55 3.05 -6.60 21.08
C ILE A 55 1.96 -5.93 21.95
N ASN A 56 2.34 -4.93 22.75
CA ASN A 56 1.43 -4.14 23.60
C ASN A 56 0.47 -3.22 22.83
N GLU A 57 0.77 -2.87 21.57
CA GLU A 57 0.00 -1.92 20.76
C GLU A 57 -0.86 -2.61 19.69
N SER A 58 -0.55 -3.86 19.33
CA SER A 58 -1.30 -4.58 18.29
C SER A 58 -2.69 -5.08 18.74
N TYR A 59 -2.99 -5.12 20.05
CA TYR A 59 -4.22 -5.73 20.61
C TYR A 59 -4.60 -7.09 19.96
N GLY A 60 -3.62 -7.87 19.49
CA GLY A 60 -3.85 -9.14 18.77
C GLY A 60 -4.35 -9.02 17.32
N THR A 61 -4.40 -7.82 16.74
CA THR A 61 -4.81 -7.60 15.34
C THR A 61 -3.72 -8.07 14.38
N SER A 62 -4.07 -8.90 13.40
CA SER A 62 -3.11 -9.33 12.36
C SER A 62 -2.80 -8.20 11.38
N LEU A 63 -1.60 -8.20 10.80
CA LEU A 63 -1.20 -7.20 9.79
C LEU A 63 -2.11 -7.18 8.56
N LEU A 64 -2.70 -8.33 8.21
CA LEU A 64 -3.68 -8.44 7.14
C LEU A 64 -5.00 -7.75 7.51
N GLU A 65 -5.50 -7.96 8.72
CA GLU A 65 -6.72 -7.30 9.19
C GLU A 65 -6.56 -5.79 9.31
N GLU A 66 -5.37 -5.33 9.69
CA GLU A 66 -5.03 -3.90 9.71
C GLU A 66 -5.17 -3.28 8.31
N LEU A 67 -4.61 -3.91 7.27
CA LEU A 67 -4.79 -3.46 5.89
C LEU A 67 -6.25 -3.55 5.41
N ARG A 68 -6.97 -4.62 5.77
CA ARG A 68 -8.39 -4.76 5.41
C ARG A 68 -9.23 -3.62 6.00
N ARG A 69 -8.96 -3.27 7.26
CA ARG A 69 -9.60 -2.14 7.94
C ARG A 69 -9.30 -0.82 7.22
N ALA A 70 -8.03 -0.55 6.93
CA ALA A 70 -7.62 0.66 6.20
C ALA A 70 -8.29 0.75 4.83
N ASN A 71 -8.24 -0.33 4.04
CA ASN A 71 -8.87 -0.40 2.72
C ASN A 71 -10.38 -0.12 2.79
N ARG A 72 -11.08 -0.67 3.78
CA ARG A 72 -12.53 -0.42 3.99
C ARG A 72 -12.81 1.05 4.26
N ILE A 73 -12.02 1.69 5.13
CA ILE A 73 -12.17 3.12 5.46
C ILE A 73 -11.93 3.98 4.22
N PHE A 74 -10.79 3.80 3.55
CA PHE A 74 -10.46 4.60 2.36
C PHE A 74 -11.44 4.41 1.22
N HIS A 75 -11.88 3.17 0.97
CA HIS A 75 -12.91 2.89 -0.01
C HIS A 75 -14.24 3.57 0.33
N HIS A 76 -14.66 3.50 1.59
CA HIS A 76 -15.89 4.17 2.05
C HIS A 76 -15.80 5.69 1.85
N LEU A 77 -14.71 6.32 2.31
CA LEU A 77 -14.50 7.76 2.15
C LEU A 77 -14.50 8.19 0.68
N ALA A 78 -13.76 7.48 -0.17
CA ALA A 78 -13.70 7.78 -1.61
C ALA A 78 -15.07 7.67 -2.28
N ARG A 79 -15.85 6.62 -1.94
CA ARG A 79 -17.20 6.41 -2.46
C ARG A 79 -18.18 7.53 -2.05
N HIS A 80 -17.94 8.20 -0.93
CA HIS A 80 -18.74 9.31 -0.44
C HIS A 80 -18.21 10.70 -0.83
N GLY A 81 -17.27 10.78 -1.78
CA GLY A 81 -16.78 12.05 -2.33
C GLY A 81 -15.73 12.77 -1.47
N PHE A 82 -15.23 12.14 -0.40
CA PHE A 82 -14.09 12.67 0.34
C PHE A 82 -12.80 12.50 -0.48
N PRO A 83 -11.81 13.40 -0.32
CA PRO A 83 -10.53 13.34 -1.02
C PRO A 83 -9.61 12.26 -0.40
N ALA A 84 -10.05 11.01 -0.50
CA ALA A 84 -9.36 9.82 0.00
C ALA A 84 -8.99 8.90 -1.18
N PRO A 85 -7.74 8.38 -1.24
CA PRO A 85 -7.37 7.48 -2.31
C PRO A 85 -8.03 6.11 -2.10
N ALA A 86 -8.79 5.62 -3.09
CA ALA A 86 -9.35 4.27 -3.04
C ALA A 86 -8.24 3.21 -3.27
N PRO A 87 -8.28 2.06 -2.59
CA PRO A 87 -7.33 0.98 -2.86
C PRO A 87 -7.52 0.42 -4.27
N LEU A 88 -6.42 0.10 -4.95
CA LEU A 88 -6.45 -0.60 -6.24
C LEU A 88 -6.87 -2.06 -6.04
N LEU A 89 -7.50 -2.61 -7.06
CA LEU A 89 -7.75 -4.04 -7.18
C LEU A 89 -6.57 -4.71 -7.89
N THR A 90 -6.20 -5.89 -7.42
CA THR A 90 -5.34 -6.80 -8.16
C THR A 90 -6.11 -7.39 -9.33
N SER A 91 -5.40 -8.01 -10.27
CA SER A 91 -6.00 -8.76 -11.38
C SER A 91 -6.91 -9.91 -10.91
N ALA A 92 -6.78 -10.35 -9.65
CA ALA A 92 -7.64 -11.34 -9.01
C ALA A 92 -8.84 -10.72 -8.25
N GLY A 93 -9.02 -9.40 -8.30
CA GLY A 93 -10.13 -8.70 -7.62
C GLY A 93 -9.93 -8.46 -6.12
N SER A 94 -8.75 -8.73 -5.57
CA SER A 94 -8.41 -8.42 -4.16
C SER A 94 -7.81 -7.03 -4.05
N THR A 95 -8.02 -6.33 -2.93
CA THR A 95 -7.33 -5.05 -2.64
C THR A 95 -5.96 -5.24 -1.96
N ILE A 96 -5.58 -6.48 -1.67
CA ILE A 96 -4.35 -6.83 -0.95
C ILE A 96 -3.67 -7.99 -1.68
N VAL A 97 -2.34 -7.91 -1.82
CA VAL A 97 -1.50 -9.03 -2.26
C VAL A 97 -0.56 -9.44 -1.14
N THR A 98 -0.31 -10.74 -1.03
CA THR A 98 0.67 -11.30 -0.11
C THR A 98 1.86 -11.80 -0.91
N ILE A 99 3.06 -11.29 -0.62
CA ILE A 99 4.30 -11.68 -1.30
C ILE A 99 5.31 -12.04 -0.22
N ASN A 100 5.85 -13.27 -0.27
CA ASN A 100 6.82 -13.77 0.70
C ASN A 100 6.37 -13.64 2.17
N GLY A 101 5.07 -13.84 2.45
CA GLY A 101 4.49 -13.72 3.79
C GLY A 101 4.20 -12.30 4.26
N GLU A 102 4.54 -11.28 3.47
CA GLU A 102 4.26 -9.87 3.76
C GLU A 102 3.05 -9.38 2.97
N HIS A 103 2.26 -8.49 3.56
CA HIS A 103 1.01 -7.99 2.96
C HIS A 103 1.19 -6.58 2.42
N TYR A 104 0.54 -6.30 1.28
CA TYR A 104 0.71 -5.06 0.55
C TYR A 104 -0.62 -4.58 -0.03
N ALA A 105 -0.89 -3.28 0.11
CA ALA A 105 -1.99 -2.59 -0.56
C ALA A 105 -1.45 -1.43 -1.39
N VAL A 106 -2.03 -1.20 -2.58
CA VAL A 106 -1.63 -0.13 -3.49
C VAL A 106 -2.76 0.89 -3.64
N TYR A 107 -2.40 2.17 -3.67
CA TYR A 107 -3.30 3.30 -3.76
C TYR A 107 -2.79 4.28 -4.82
N PRO A 108 -3.66 5.08 -5.48
CA PRO A 108 -3.22 6.23 -6.25
C PRO A 108 -2.38 7.16 -5.38
N TYR A 109 -1.26 7.66 -5.91
CA TYR A 109 -0.44 8.61 -5.16
C TYR A 109 -1.15 9.97 -5.14
N VAL A 110 -1.40 10.49 -3.94
CA VAL A 110 -1.97 11.84 -3.78
C VAL A 110 -0.82 12.85 -3.82
N HIS A 111 -0.80 13.68 -4.86
CA HIS A 111 0.15 14.77 -4.97
C HIS A 111 -0.26 15.93 -4.05
N GLY A 112 0.65 16.35 -3.17
CA GLY A 112 0.42 17.43 -2.23
C GLY A 112 1.35 17.31 -1.03
N ARG A 113 1.30 18.30 -0.13
CA ARG A 113 1.92 18.22 1.20
C ARG A 113 0.82 18.43 2.24
N ALA A 114 0.85 17.62 3.30
CA ALA A 114 0.17 18.01 4.52
C ALA A 114 0.80 19.33 5.00
N MET A 115 -0.04 20.35 5.20
CA MET A 115 0.37 21.60 5.81
C MET A 115 0.66 21.42 7.29
#